data_AF-A0A9X2EJW9-F1
#
_entry.id   AF-A0A9X2EJW9-F1
#
_cell.length_a   1.000
_cell.length_b   1.000
_cell.length_c   1.000
_cell.angle_alpha   90.00
_cell.angle_beta   90.00
_cell.angle_gamma   90.00
#
_symmetry.space_group_name_H-M   'P 1'
#
loop_
_entity.id
_entity.type
_entity.pdbx_description
1 polymer ?
#
loop_
_entity_poly.entity_id
_entity_poly.type
_entity_poly.pdbx_seq_one_letter_code
_entity_poly.pdbx_strand_id
1 'polypeptide(L)'
;MAEKGMSNRDDKTKTLFKKWFGIASKEEMEEVSAKIYRMNFYINNLPITLNDAHATLGSNTNAMATHVTSIGKSSYKQRKDHSSINGVKIDLTDRFFNSLKRIQSNCQTQIETLVHELSHLAAGTKDAPNGSCYGRVNALALASGNDTQRAFARNNAENYGFFVIAVGGEIPVHSQKAPIGSGRKWAVVEPSKLVR
;
A
#
# COMPACT_ATOMS: atom_id res chain seq x y z
N MET A 1 15.48 34.47 -1.30
CA MET A 1 14.16 34.33 -1.95
C MET A 1 14.01 32.90 -2.48
N ALA A 2 13.45 31.98 -1.68
CA ALA A 2 13.26 30.58 -2.09
C ALA A 2 12.02 29.92 -1.41
N GLU A 3 10.97 30.69 -1.11
CA GLU A 3 9.78 30.17 -0.39
C GLU A 3 8.56 29.89 -1.30
N LYS A 4 8.60 30.27 -2.58
CA LYS A 4 7.44 30.13 -3.50
C LYS A 4 7.19 28.72 -4.05
N GLY A 5 8.01 27.73 -3.69
CA GLY A 5 7.92 26.35 -4.20
C GLY A 5 7.37 25.31 -3.22
N MET A 6 7.25 25.65 -1.93
CA MET A 6 6.86 24.70 -0.88
C MET A 6 5.34 24.58 -0.71
N SER A 7 4.58 25.68 -0.79
CA SER A 7 3.12 25.64 -0.51
C SER A 7 2.34 24.73 -1.48
N ASN A 8 2.76 24.65 -2.75
CA ASN A 8 2.08 23.84 -3.76
C ASN A 8 2.18 22.32 -3.52
N ARG A 9 3.21 21.85 -2.81
CA ARG A 9 3.36 20.41 -2.49
C ARG A 9 2.46 20.00 -1.33
N ASP A 10 2.27 20.88 -0.35
CA ASP A 10 1.43 20.62 0.80
C ASP A 10 -0.05 20.59 0.41
N ASP A 11 -0.48 21.49 -0.48
CA ASP A 11 -1.86 21.52 -0.98
C ASP A 11 -2.20 20.28 -1.83
N LYS A 12 -1.24 19.82 -2.63
CA LYS A 12 -1.39 18.60 -3.42
C LYS A 12 -1.47 17.35 -2.54
N THR A 13 -0.60 17.26 -1.53
CA THR A 13 -0.63 16.16 -0.56
C THR A 13 -1.96 16.14 0.17
N LYS A 14 -2.41 17.27 0.72
CA LYS A 14 -3.73 17.40 1.37
C LYS A 14 -4.87 16.97 0.45
N THR A 15 -4.81 17.33 -0.83
CA THR A 15 -5.80 16.93 -1.83
C THR A 15 -5.84 15.41 -2.01
N LEU A 16 -4.68 14.75 -2.08
CA LEU A 16 -4.61 13.29 -2.19
C LEU A 16 -5.06 12.59 -0.90
N PHE A 17 -4.70 13.11 0.27
CA PHE A 17 -5.16 12.58 1.56
C PHE A 17 -6.69 12.68 1.68
N LYS A 18 -7.26 13.84 1.33
CA LYS A 18 -8.72 14.01 1.30
C LYS A 18 -9.39 13.05 0.32
N LYS A 19 -8.83 12.90 -0.89
CA LYS A 19 -9.37 12.03 -1.93
C LYS A 19 -9.39 10.55 -1.54
N TRP A 20 -8.31 10.05 -0.94
CA TRP A 20 -8.14 8.63 -0.68
C TRP A 20 -8.45 8.22 0.75
N PHE A 21 -8.59 9.14 1.69
CA PHE A 21 -8.84 8.78 3.08
C PHE A 21 -9.94 9.62 3.73
N GLY A 22 -10.50 10.60 3.01
CA GLY A 22 -11.57 11.44 3.54
C GLY A 22 -11.12 12.35 4.69
N ILE A 23 -9.81 12.62 4.76
CA ILE A 23 -9.19 13.27 5.91
C ILE A 23 -9.48 14.77 5.94
N ALA A 24 -9.87 15.26 7.11
CA ALA A 24 -10.14 16.67 7.36
C ALA A 24 -9.23 17.26 8.45
N SER A 25 -8.67 16.44 9.35
CA SER A 25 -7.84 16.90 10.47
C SER A 25 -6.35 16.56 10.32
N LYS A 26 -5.50 17.25 11.08
CA LYS A 26 -4.05 17.01 11.12
C LYS A 26 -3.74 15.65 11.73
N GLU A 27 -4.44 15.29 12.80
CA GLU A 27 -4.28 14.04 13.55
C GLU A 27 -4.59 12.82 12.66
N GLU A 28 -5.63 12.92 11.84
CA GLU A 28 -5.98 11.89 10.86
C GLU A 28 -4.90 11.74 9.76
N MET A 29 -4.29 12.85 9.32
CA MET A 29 -3.15 12.81 8.38
C MET A 29 -1.93 12.18 9.01
N GLU A 30 -1.65 12.47 10.28
CA GLU A 30 -0.56 11.87 11.05
C GLU A 30 -0.76 10.36 11.23
N GLU A 31 -1.98 9.91 11.50
CA GLU A 31 -2.33 8.48 11.60
C GLU A 31 -2.00 7.73 10.29
N VAL A 32 -2.47 8.24 9.15
CA VAL A 32 -2.20 7.65 7.84
C VAL A 32 -0.72 7.72 7.48
N SER A 33 -0.06 8.83 7.79
CA SER A 33 1.38 9.00 7.55
C SER A 33 2.21 8.00 8.35
N ALA A 34 1.84 7.72 9.60
CA ALA A 34 2.49 6.71 10.42
C ALA A 34 2.37 5.30 9.81
N LYS A 35 1.21 4.96 9.24
CA LYS A 35 1.01 3.68 8.52
C LYS A 35 1.85 3.60 7.25
N ILE A 36 1.91 4.68 6.46
CA ILE A 36 2.79 4.78 5.30
C ILE A 36 4.26 4.61 5.70
N TYR A 37 4.67 5.23 6.80
CA TYR A 37 6.03 5.10 7.32
C TYR A 37 6.37 3.65 7.72
N ARG A 38 5.45 2.92 8.35
CA ARG A 38 5.63 1.50 8.68
C ARG A 38 5.78 0.64 7.42
N MET A 39 4.95 0.87 6.40
CA MET A 39 5.10 0.17 5.10
C MET A 39 6.47 0.46 4.48
N ASN A 40 6.90 1.72 4.48
CA ASN A 40 8.22 2.10 3.99
C ASN A 40 9.36 1.46 4.80
N PHE A 41 9.20 1.33 6.12
CA PHE A 41 10.17 0.61 6.95
C PHE A 41 10.27 -0.86 6.52
N TYR A 42 9.14 -1.54 6.30
CA TYR A 42 9.14 -2.94 5.84
C TYR A 42 9.86 -3.09 4.50
N ILE A 43 9.54 -2.24 3.51
CA ILE A 43 10.17 -2.29 2.17
C ILE A 43 11.68 -2.12 2.22
N ASN A 44 12.19 -1.24 3.08
CA ASN A 44 13.60 -0.89 3.09
C ASN A 44 14.45 -1.71 4.07
N ASN A 45 13.84 -2.37 5.06
CA ASN A 45 14.57 -3.02 6.16
C ASN A 45 14.28 -4.51 6.31
N LEU A 46 13.24 -5.04 5.67
CA LEU A 46 12.93 -6.46 5.73
C LEU A 46 13.16 -7.13 4.37
N PRO A 47 13.70 -8.36 4.33
CA PRO A 47 13.66 -9.17 3.13
C PRO A 47 12.21 -9.37 2.68
N ILE A 48 11.91 -9.04 1.43
CA ILE A 48 10.62 -9.32 0.79
C ILE A 48 10.82 -10.42 -0.25
N THR A 49 10.19 -11.56 -0.01
CA THR A 49 10.16 -12.68 -0.95
C THR A 49 8.85 -12.65 -1.72
N LEU A 50 8.93 -12.58 -3.05
CA LEU A 50 7.78 -12.79 -3.93
C LEU A 50 7.79 -14.25 -4.38
N ASN A 51 6.76 -14.99 -4.01
CA ASN A 51 6.65 -16.41 -4.32
C ASN A 51 5.56 -16.62 -5.37
N ASP A 52 5.82 -17.51 -6.31
CA ASP A 52 4.81 -17.91 -7.28
C ASP A 52 3.96 -19.05 -6.70
N ALA A 53 2.67 -18.80 -6.51
CA ALA A 53 1.75 -19.63 -5.75
C ALA A 53 0.56 -20.10 -6.59
N HIS A 54 0.84 -20.49 -7.84
CA HIS A 54 -0.12 -20.93 -8.86
C HIS A 54 -1.24 -21.88 -8.38
N ALA A 55 -1.03 -22.68 -7.33
CA ALA A 55 -1.96 -23.75 -6.94
C ALA A 55 -2.58 -23.64 -5.53
N THR A 56 -2.23 -22.64 -4.72
CA THR A 56 -2.55 -22.66 -3.27
C THR A 56 -3.54 -21.60 -2.79
N LEU A 57 -3.89 -20.62 -3.62
CA LEU A 57 -4.82 -19.55 -3.26
C LEU A 57 -6.14 -19.68 -4.05
N GLY A 58 -7.26 -19.26 -3.46
CA GLY A 58 -8.58 -19.36 -4.09
C GLY A 58 -8.63 -18.60 -5.42
N SER A 59 -9.48 -19.05 -6.36
CA SER A 59 -9.53 -18.60 -7.76
C SER A 59 -9.71 -17.08 -7.99
N ASN A 60 -10.15 -16.34 -6.98
CA ASN A 60 -10.36 -14.88 -7.05
C ASN A 60 -9.28 -14.06 -6.33
N THR A 61 -8.22 -14.69 -5.85
CA THR A 61 -7.12 -14.03 -5.10
C THR A 61 -6.04 -13.58 -6.07
N ASN A 62 -5.61 -12.31 -6.01
CA ASN A 62 -4.47 -11.84 -6.80
C ASN A 62 -3.14 -12.13 -6.08
N ALA A 63 -3.08 -11.84 -4.78
CA ALA A 63 -1.91 -12.08 -3.96
C ALA A 63 -2.33 -12.33 -2.51
N MET A 64 -1.38 -12.77 -1.68
CA MET A 64 -1.55 -12.86 -0.23
C MET A 64 -0.21 -12.62 0.47
N ALA A 65 -0.13 -11.66 1.37
CA ALA A 65 1.08 -11.45 2.20
C ALA A 65 1.02 -12.17 3.56
N THR A 66 2.17 -12.72 3.96
CA THR A 66 2.38 -13.37 5.26
C THR A 66 3.75 -12.98 5.84
N HIS A 67 3.85 -12.90 7.17
CA HIS A 67 5.17 -12.76 7.82
C HIS A 67 5.97 -14.05 7.69
N VAL A 68 7.27 -13.92 7.44
CA VAL A 68 8.23 -15.02 7.56
C VAL A 68 8.79 -15.00 8.97
N THR A 69 8.34 -15.92 9.80
CA THR A 69 9.00 -16.23 11.09
C THR A 69 10.03 -17.33 10.88
N SER A 70 11.18 -17.24 11.56
CA SER A 70 12.25 -18.24 11.46
C SER A 70 11.69 -19.65 11.75
N ILE A 71 11.94 -20.54 10.78
CA ILE A 71 11.85 -22.01 10.85
C ILE A 71 10.44 -22.55 11.17
N GLY A 72 9.74 -22.90 10.09
CA GLY A 72 8.90 -24.09 10.04
C GLY A 72 7.74 -24.15 11.03
N LYS A 73 6.70 -23.36 10.80
CA LYS A 73 5.31 -23.75 11.04
C LYS A 73 4.37 -22.82 10.27
N SER A 74 3.66 -23.44 9.34
CA SER A 74 2.66 -22.85 8.47
C SER A 74 1.65 -21.97 9.21
N SER A 75 1.34 -20.84 8.58
CA SER A 75 0.05 -20.13 8.58
C SER A 75 -1.08 -20.78 9.39
N TYR A 76 -1.32 -20.30 10.62
CA TYR A 76 -2.65 -19.97 11.15
C TYR A 76 -2.48 -19.41 12.58
N LYS A 77 -2.97 -18.19 12.82
CA LYS A 77 -2.98 -17.52 14.13
C LYS A 77 -1.61 -17.23 14.74
N GLN A 78 -0.86 -16.29 14.16
CA GLN A 78 0.21 -15.63 14.92
C GLN A 78 -0.42 -14.82 16.06
N ARG A 79 -0.19 -15.31 17.28
CA ARG A 79 -0.44 -14.60 18.54
C ARG A 79 0.44 -13.35 18.59
N LYS A 80 -0.02 -12.36 19.37
CA LYS A 80 0.57 -11.04 19.68
C LYS A 80 1.96 -11.08 20.35
N ASP A 81 2.78 -12.09 20.11
CA ASP A 81 4.14 -12.09 20.62
C ASP A 81 5.08 -11.64 19.50
N HIS A 82 5.93 -10.66 19.83
CA HIS A 82 6.95 -10.06 18.98
C HIS A 82 8.05 -11.06 18.58
N SER A 83 7.68 -12.22 18.05
CA SER A 83 8.59 -13.11 17.34
C SER A 83 9.27 -12.30 16.24
N SER A 84 10.61 -12.34 16.21
CA SER A 84 11.45 -11.63 15.26
C SER A 84 10.93 -11.82 13.84
N ILE A 85 10.31 -10.78 13.28
CA ILE A 85 9.89 -10.77 11.89
C ILE A 85 11.18 -10.83 11.06
N ASN A 86 11.42 -11.95 10.39
CA ASN A 86 12.65 -12.18 9.62
C ASN A 86 12.49 -11.85 8.15
N GLY A 87 11.27 -11.49 7.73
CA GLY A 87 10.95 -11.08 6.37
C GLY A 87 9.45 -11.07 6.12
N VAL A 88 9.10 -10.67 4.91
CA VAL A 88 7.74 -10.71 4.37
C VAL A 88 7.73 -11.65 3.18
N LYS A 89 6.73 -12.53 3.10
CA LYS A 89 6.47 -13.36 1.92
C LYS A 89 5.15 -12.93 1.31
N ILE A 90 5.15 -12.66 0.02
CA ILE A 90 3.94 -12.38 -0.76
C ILE A 90 3.79 -13.49 -1.79
N ASP A 91 2.76 -14.31 -1.62
CA ASP A 91 2.38 -15.36 -2.56
C ASP A 91 1.54 -14.71 -3.68
N LEU A 92 2.00 -14.81 -4.93
CA LEU A 92 1.39 -14.24 -6.13
C LEU A 92 0.67 -15.33 -6.93
N THR A 93 -0.53 -15.07 -7.42
CA THR A 93 -1.29 -16.05 -8.22
C THR A 93 -1.13 -15.81 -9.72
N ASP A 94 -1.60 -16.75 -10.53
CA ASP A 94 -1.73 -16.56 -11.98
C ASP A 94 -2.49 -15.29 -12.36
N ARG A 95 -3.49 -14.90 -11.57
CA ARG A 95 -4.30 -13.72 -11.85
C ARG A 95 -3.47 -12.44 -11.71
N PHE A 96 -2.51 -12.39 -10.78
CA PHE A 96 -1.60 -11.27 -10.64
C PHE A 96 -0.73 -11.05 -11.88
N PHE A 97 -0.22 -12.14 -12.46
CA PHE A 97 0.63 -12.06 -13.65
C PHE A 97 -0.17 -11.85 -14.93
N ASN A 98 -1.31 -12.54 -15.07
CA ASN A 98 -2.04 -12.62 -16.34
C ASN A 98 -3.18 -11.60 -16.46
N SER A 99 -3.79 -11.19 -15.34
CA SER A 99 -4.97 -10.29 -15.36
C SER A 99 -4.67 -8.86 -14.93
N LEU A 100 -3.61 -8.63 -14.14
CA LEU A 100 -3.26 -7.28 -13.69
C LEU A 100 -2.22 -6.64 -14.58
N LYS A 101 -2.46 -5.38 -14.95
CA LYS A 101 -1.43 -4.54 -15.57
C LYS A 101 -0.46 -4.04 -14.51
N ARG A 102 0.78 -3.79 -14.92
CA ARG A 102 1.81 -3.28 -14.01
C ARG A 102 1.45 -1.91 -13.42
N ILE A 103 0.99 -0.99 -14.26
CA ILE A 103 0.51 0.35 -13.89
C ILE A 103 -0.68 0.68 -14.77
N GLN A 104 -1.79 1.08 -14.17
CA GLN A 104 -3.00 1.56 -14.82
C GLN A 104 -3.80 2.38 -13.80
N SER A 105 -4.45 3.46 -14.26
CA SER A 105 -5.08 4.41 -13.34
C SER A 105 -6.45 3.95 -12.84
N ASN A 106 -7.21 3.19 -13.63
CA ASN A 106 -8.63 2.92 -13.37
C ASN A 106 -8.94 1.47 -12.97
N CYS A 107 -7.94 0.62 -12.78
CA CYS A 107 -8.12 -0.75 -12.32
C CYS A 107 -7.06 -1.13 -11.28
N GLN A 108 -7.24 -2.29 -10.67
CA GLN A 108 -6.25 -2.91 -9.80
C GLN A 108 -4.97 -3.19 -10.60
N THR A 109 -3.80 -2.94 -10.00
CA THR A 109 -2.50 -3.10 -10.67
C THR A 109 -1.59 -3.99 -9.86
N GLN A 110 -0.55 -4.55 -10.47
CA GLN A 110 0.45 -5.33 -9.76
C GLN A 110 1.09 -4.54 -8.60
N ILE A 111 1.45 -3.27 -8.83
CA ILE A 111 2.05 -2.44 -7.78
C ILE A 111 1.05 -2.13 -6.67
N GLU A 112 -0.17 -1.75 -7.03
CA GLU A 112 -1.25 -1.50 -6.08
C GLU A 112 -1.51 -2.73 -5.21
N THR A 113 -1.53 -3.92 -5.82
CA THR A 113 -1.77 -5.19 -5.12
C THR A 113 -0.64 -5.52 -4.16
N LEU A 114 0.63 -5.29 -4.53
CA LEU A 114 1.75 -5.48 -3.60
C LEU A 114 1.68 -4.54 -2.39
N VAL A 115 1.27 -3.29 -2.61
CA VAL A 115 1.09 -2.30 -1.52
C VAL A 115 -0.11 -2.67 -0.64
N HIS A 116 -1.22 -3.09 -1.25
CA HIS A 116 -2.41 -3.59 -0.57
C HIS A 116 -2.02 -4.70 0.41
N GLU A 117 -1.36 -5.74 -0.09
CA GLU A 117 -0.92 -6.88 0.72
C GLU A 117 0.07 -6.48 1.83
N LEU A 118 1.05 -5.63 1.51
CA LEU A 118 2.00 -5.14 2.50
C LEU A 118 1.32 -4.32 3.61
N SER A 119 0.29 -3.56 3.26
CA SER A 119 -0.42 -2.70 4.22
C SER A 119 -1.10 -3.52 5.33
N HIS A 120 -1.57 -4.74 5.03
CA HIS A 120 -2.12 -5.63 6.05
C HIS A 120 -1.10 -5.96 7.12
N LEU A 121 0.12 -6.32 6.71
CA LEU A 121 1.19 -6.72 7.60
C LEU A 121 1.80 -5.54 8.36
N ALA A 122 2.13 -4.47 7.65
CA ALA A 122 2.90 -3.36 8.20
C ALA A 122 2.02 -2.33 8.94
N ALA A 123 0.79 -2.14 8.48
CA ALA A 123 -0.12 -1.10 8.96
C ALA A 123 -1.40 -1.64 9.60
N GLY A 124 -1.62 -2.97 9.58
CA GLY A 124 -2.81 -3.59 10.18
C GLY A 124 -4.11 -3.19 9.47
N THR A 125 -4.04 -2.87 8.18
CA THR A 125 -5.22 -2.55 7.38
C THR A 125 -6.10 -3.79 7.19
N LYS A 126 -7.33 -3.56 6.77
CA LYS A 126 -8.37 -4.55 6.55
C LYS A 126 -8.89 -4.44 5.14
N ASP A 127 -9.51 -5.51 4.67
CA ASP A 127 -10.33 -5.46 3.47
C ASP A 127 -11.72 -4.95 3.80
N ALA A 128 -12.30 -4.23 2.84
CA ALA A 128 -13.70 -3.86 2.91
C ALA A 128 -14.58 -5.13 3.01
N PRO A 129 -15.48 -5.23 4.01
CA PRO A 129 -16.34 -6.41 4.16
C PRO A 129 -17.31 -6.54 2.98
N ASN A 130 -17.35 -7.73 2.37
CA ASN A 130 -18.25 -8.27 1.33
C ASN A 130 -19.12 -7.30 0.50
N GLY A 131 -18.93 -7.37 -0.81
CA GLY A 131 -19.79 -6.82 -1.86
C GLY A 131 -18.96 -6.68 -3.14
N SER A 132 -19.52 -6.14 -4.22
CA SER A 132 -18.82 -5.67 -5.43
C SER A 132 -17.82 -4.52 -5.17
N CYS A 133 -17.19 -4.54 -4.00
CA CYS A 133 -16.57 -3.45 -3.25
C CYS A 133 -15.03 -3.54 -3.23
N TYR A 134 -14.44 -4.26 -4.17
CA TYR A 134 -13.02 -4.10 -4.46
C TYR A 134 -12.83 -3.08 -5.58
N GLY A 135 -11.68 -2.44 -5.61
CA GLY A 135 -11.26 -1.50 -6.64
C GLY A 135 -11.46 -0.04 -6.28
N ARG A 136 -10.99 0.80 -7.21
CA ARG A 136 -10.89 2.24 -7.08
C ARG A 136 -12.21 2.92 -6.70
N VAL A 137 -13.33 2.46 -7.25
CA VAL A 137 -14.65 3.05 -7.00
C VAL A 137 -15.03 2.92 -5.53
N ASN A 138 -14.83 1.74 -4.93
CA ASN A 138 -15.16 1.52 -3.53
C ASN A 138 -14.21 2.30 -2.60
N ALA A 139 -12.91 2.29 -2.89
CA ALA A 139 -11.93 3.07 -2.13
C ALA A 139 -12.32 4.56 -2.07
N LEU A 140 -12.75 5.14 -3.19
CA LEU A 140 -13.23 6.52 -3.24
C LEU A 140 -14.55 6.70 -2.50
N ALA A 141 -15.50 5.77 -2.65
CA ALA A 141 -16.79 5.82 -1.95
C ALA A 141 -16.63 5.80 -0.41
N LEU A 142 -15.69 4.99 0.10
CA LEU A 142 -15.34 4.98 1.53
C LEU A 142 -14.78 6.35 1.97
N ALA A 143 -13.87 6.93 1.19
CA ALA A 143 -13.24 8.21 1.50
C ALA A 143 -14.22 9.41 1.40
N SER A 144 -15.24 9.35 0.56
CA SER A 144 -16.27 10.39 0.43
C SER A 144 -17.51 10.16 1.31
N GLY A 145 -17.54 9.05 2.04
CA GLY A 145 -18.71 8.63 2.81
C GLY A 145 -18.92 9.38 4.12
N ASN A 146 -19.78 8.83 4.97
CA ASN A 146 -19.98 9.28 6.35
C ASN A 146 -18.73 9.03 7.22
N ASP A 147 -18.75 9.50 8.46
CA ASP A 147 -17.59 9.45 9.35
C ASP A 147 -17.08 8.01 9.58
N THR A 148 -17.99 7.04 9.72
CA THR A 148 -17.65 5.61 9.83
C THR A 148 -16.95 5.10 8.58
N GLN A 149 -17.43 5.48 7.40
CA GLN A 149 -16.83 5.09 6.12
C GLN A 149 -15.45 5.73 5.93
N ARG A 150 -15.28 7.01 6.29
CA ARG A 150 -13.97 7.70 6.20
C ARG A 150 -12.96 7.14 7.21
N ALA A 151 -13.41 6.80 8.41
CA ALA A 151 -12.60 6.08 9.39
C ALA A 151 -12.18 4.69 8.88
N PHE A 152 -13.08 4.01 8.16
CA PHE A 152 -12.75 2.75 7.52
C PHE A 152 -11.78 2.93 6.34
N ALA A 153 -11.91 3.99 5.53
CA ALA A 153 -10.99 4.29 4.43
C ALA A 153 -9.53 4.38 4.91
N ARG A 154 -9.29 4.95 6.10
CA ARG A 154 -7.95 4.99 6.75
C ARG A 154 -7.43 3.64 7.22
N ASN A 155 -8.30 2.65 7.31
CA ASN A 155 -7.98 1.28 7.66
C ASN A 155 -8.13 0.31 6.48
N ASN A 156 -8.51 0.78 5.29
CA ASN A 156 -8.75 -0.08 4.13
C ASN A 156 -7.47 -0.24 3.31
N ALA A 157 -7.03 -1.47 3.06
CA ALA A 157 -5.78 -1.76 2.36
C ALA A 157 -5.72 -1.15 0.94
N GLU A 158 -6.84 -1.22 0.23
CA GLU A 158 -6.95 -0.74 -1.14
C GLU A 158 -6.82 0.79 -1.27
N ASN A 159 -7.23 1.55 -0.24
CA ASN A 159 -7.02 3.00 -0.23
C ASN A 159 -5.52 3.36 -0.20
N TYR A 160 -4.69 2.58 0.48
CA TYR A 160 -3.23 2.76 0.47
C TYR A 160 -2.62 2.39 -0.89
N GLY A 161 -3.06 1.27 -1.48
CA GLY A 161 -2.63 0.85 -2.81
C GLY A 161 -2.84 1.97 -3.85
N PHE A 162 -4.07 2.49 -3.95
CA PHE A 162 -4.37 3.57 -4.88
C PHE A 162 -3.74 4.92 -4.52
N PHE A 163 -3.59 5.23 -3.23
CA PHE A 163 -2.88 6.43 -2.80
C PHE A 163 -1.43 6.41 -3.29
N VAL A 164 -0.71 5.30 -3.13
CA VAL A 164 0.69 5.17 -3.59
C VAL A 164 0.79 5.29 -5.11
N ILE A 165 -0.14 4.68 -5.87
CA ILE A 165 -0.19 4.86 -7.33
C ILE A 165 -0.48 6.31 -7.70
N ALA A 166 -1.36 7.03 -6.99
CA ALA A 166 -1.64 8.43 -7.27
C ALA A 166 -0.43 9.34 -6.99
N VAL A 167 0.30 9.08 -5.91
CA VAL A 167 1.54 9.79 -5.59
C VAL A 167 2.64 9.47 -6.61
N GLY A 168 2.83 8.18 -6.93
CA GLY A 168 3.91 7.69 -7.80
C GLY A 168 3.65 7.84 -9.30
N GLY A 169 2.40 7.82 -9.73
CA GLY A 169 1.98 8.00 -11.14
C GLY A 169 2.02 9.46 -11.60
N GLU A 170 2.15 10.41 -10.68
CA GLU A 170 2.42 11.82 -10.97
C GLU A 170 3.89 12.21 -10.75
N ILE A 171 4.73 11.27 -10.31
CA ILE A 171 6.18 11.35 -10.49
C ILE A 171 6.45 10.73 -11.85
N PRO A 172 7.02 11.45 -12.83
CA PRO A 172 7.30 10.89 -14.14
C PRO A 172 8.22 9.69 -13.93
N VAL A 173 7.68 8.49 -14.14
CA VAL A 173 8.46 7.27 -14.27
C VAL A 173 9.17 7.39 -15.62
N HIS A 174 10.17 8.26 -15.70
CA HIS A 174 11.16 8.15 -16.75
C HIS A 174 11.70 6.74 -16.63
N SER A 175 11.47 5.99 -17.69
CA SER A 175 11.91 4.64 -17.95
C SER A 175 13.44 4.56 -17.91
N GLN A 176 14.04 4.72 -16.73
CA GLN A 176 15.38 4.23 -16.51
C GLN A 176 15.27 2.71 -16.41
N LYS A 177 15.61 2.07 -17.54
CA LYS A 177 16.01 0.65 -17.59
C LYS A 177 17.15 0.45 -16.59
N ALA A 178 16.84 0.21 -15.33
CA ALA A 178 17.84 -0.28 -14.38
C ALA A 178 17.94 -1.81 -14.54
N PRO A 179 19.15 -2.35 -14.74
CA PRO A 179 19.37 -3.78 -14.92
C PRO A 179 18.86 -4.56 -13.71
N ILE A 180 18.42 -5.78 -13.96
CA ILE A 180 18.07 -6.76 -12.92
C ILE A 180 19.34 -6.99 -12.08
N GLY A 181 19.30 -6.64 -10.78
CA GLY A 181 20.39 -6.94 -9.83
C GLY A 181 20.95 -5.77 -9.02
N SER A 182 20.68 -4.51 -9.36
CA SER A 182 21.07 -3.38 -8.49
C SER A 182 19.93 -3.03 -7.53
N GLY A 183 20.13 -3.17 -6.23
CA GLY A 183 19.17 -2.83 -5.18
C GLY A 183 18.54 -1.45 -5.42
N ARG A 184 17.25 -1.44 -5.78
CA ARG A 184 16.49 -0.20 -5.97
C ARG A 184 16.02 0.27 -4.60
N LYS A 185 16.57 1.39 -4.14
CA LYS A 185 15.85 2.27 -3.21
C LYS A 185 14.72 2.90 -3.99
N TRP A 186 13.48 2.58 -3.63
CA TRP A 186 12.32 3.34 -4.10
C TRP A 186 12.57 4.81 -3.78
N ALA A 187 12.25 5.74 -4.69
CA ALA A 187 12.35 7.16 -4.41
C ALA A 187 11.31 7.50 -3.32
N VAL A 188 11.75 7.44 -2.07
CA VAL A 188 10.93 7.72 -0.88
C VAL A 188 10.66 9.21 -0.82
N VAL A 189 9.38 9.58 -0.76
CA VAL A 189 9.01 10.92 -0.29
C VAL A 189 9.24 10.93 1.23
N GLU A 190 10.19 11.74 1.69
CA GLU A 190 10.44 11.91 3.13
C GLU A 190 9.16 12.43 3.83
N PRO A 191 8.66 11.77 4.89
CA PRO A 191 7.46 12.21 5.60
C PRO A 191 7.55 13.63 6.19
N SER A 192 8.77 14.08 6.53
CA SER A 192 9.05 15.44 7.01
C SER A 192 8.76 16.54 5.97
N LYS A 193 8.48 16.15 4.71
CA LYS A 193 8.06 17.00 3.61
C LYS A 193 6.57 16.83 3.24
N LEU A 194 5.82 16.00 3.97
CA LEU A 194 4.38 15.79 3.79
C LEU A 194 3.55 16.48 4.89
N VAL A 195 4.17 16.81 6.02
CA VAL A 195 3.54 17.52 7.14
C VAL A 195 4.51 18.60 7.63
N ARG A 196 4.38 19.81 7.09
CA ARG A 196 4.84 21.05 7.72
C ARG A 196 3.77 22.11 7.60
#